data_AF-A0A1N7BY00-F1
#
_entry.id   AF-A0A1N7BY00-F1
#
_cell.length_a   1.000
_cell.length_b   1.000
_cell.length_c   1.000
_cell.angle_alpha   90.00
_cell.angle_beta   90.00
_cell.angle_gamma   90.00
#
_symmetry.space_group_name_H-M   'P 1'
#
loop_
_entity.id
_entity.type
_entity.pdbx_description
1 polymer ?
#
loop_
_entity_poly.entity_id
_entity_poly.type
_entity_poly.pdbx_seq_one_letter_code
_entity_poly.pdbx_strand_id
1 'polypeptide(L)'
;MKTMKEGGDTARDEARPSAEHLARYARSYRMTTDQPVRFFWLWQEAMAHALLLEQQADDGLPDQGEMTALQLAEGARATARFFAFMLAEAPARKTEHFEAKIMVYEAMAFDEAEIARTHTALMVEAAMQQDARELGINLSKIPVEPGGSPSRH
;
A
#
# COMPACT_ATOMS: atom_id res chain seq x y z
N MET A 1 12.84 -61.73 -11.08
CA MET A 1 12.01 -60.99 -10.11
C MET A 1 12.24 -59.51 -10.37
N LYS A 2 11.21 -58.78 -10.81
CA LYS A 2 11.30 -57.36 -11.20
C LYS A 2 10.45 -56.57 -10.20
N THR A 3 11.07 -55.69 -9.43
CA THR A 3 10.43 -54.63 -8.64
C THR A 3 11.41 -53.45 -8.68
N MET A 4 11.37 -52.65 -9.75
CA MET A 4 10.65 -51.37 -9.88
C MET A 4 11.18 -50.24 -8.98
N LYS A 5 12.10 -49.47 -9.59
CA LYS A 5 12.30 -48.01 -9.53
C LYS A 5 12.43 -47.35 -8.15
N GLU A 6 13.66 -47.38 -7.62
CA GLU A 6 14.24 -46.20 -6.96
C GLU A 6 14.50 -45.15 -8.03
N GLY A 7 13.59 -44.19 -8.19
CA GLY A 7 13.72 -43.19 -9.25
C GLY A 7 12.52 -42.25 -9.35
N GLY A 8 11.91 -41.94 -8.21
CA GLY A 8 10.82 -40.99 -8.11
C GLY A 8 11.07 -40.05 -6.94
N ASP A 9 11.19 -38.76 -7.25
CA ASP A 9 10.79 -37.65 -6.38
C ASP A 9 11.76 -37.02 -5.36
N THR A 10 13.07 -37.27 -5.38
CA THR A 10 13.99 -36.48 -4.51
C THR A 10 13.95 -34.98 -4.86
N ALA A 11 13.85 -34.63 -6.14
CA ALA A 11 13.70 -33.25 -6.60
C ALA A 11 12.35 -32.60 -6.21
N ARG A 12 11.28 -33.39 -6.02
CA ARG A 12 10.01 -32.86 -5.50
C ARG A 12 10.02 -32.71 -3.99
N ASP A 13 10.85 -33.48 -3.28
CA ASP A 13 10.96 -33.41 -1.82
C ASP A 13 11.83 -32.22 -1.39
N GLU A 14 12.94 -31.96 -2.10
CA GLU A 14 13.76 -30.75 -1.91
C GLU A 14 13.04 -29.45 -2.30
N ALA A 15 12.07 -29.52 -3.21
CA ALA A 15 11.26 -28.38 -3.63
C ALA A 15 10.12 -28.02 -2.67
N ARG A 16 9.89 -28.81 -1.61
CA ARG A 16 8.83 -28.51 -0.63
C ARG A 16 9.25 -27.36 0.28
N PRO A 17 8.30 -26.47 0.66
CA PRO A 17 8.60 -25.43 1.63
C PRO A 17 9.06 -26.03 2.96
N SER A 18 10.16 -25.50 3.51
CA SER A 18 10.58 -25.81 4.88
C SER A 18 9.55 -25.28 5.88
N ALA A 19 9.64 -25.75 7.13
CA ALA A 19 8.83 -25.21 8.22
C ALA A 19 9.02 -23.69 8.39
N GLU A 20 10.23 -23.17 8.13
CA GLU A 20 10.50 -21.74 8.18
C GLU A 20 9.79 -20.96 7.06
N HIS A 21 9.80 -21.51 5.83
CA HIS A 21 9.04 -20.93 4.71
C HIS A 21 7.54 -20.88 5.03
N LEU A 22 6.97 -21.98 5.52
CA LEU A 22 5.56 -22.05 5.90
C LEU A 22 5.22 -21.04 7.01
N ALA A 23 6.09 -20.91 8.03
CA ALA A 23 5.92 -19.92 9.10
C ALA A 23 5.98 -18.49 8.56
N ARG A 24 6.86 -18.21 7.60
CA ARG A 24 6.94 -16.90 6.92
C ARG A 24 5.66 -16.61 6.15
N TYR A 25 5.16 -17.56 5.35
CA TYR A 25 3.92 -17.39 4.59
C TYR A 25 2.71 -17.19 5.49
N ALA A 26 2.62 -17.90 6.62
CA ALA A 26 1.57 -17.71 7.60
C ALA A 26 1.62 -16.32 8.25
N ARG A 27 2.81 -15.76 8.49
CA ARG A 27 2.95 -14.36 8.95
C ARG A 27 2.52 -13.38 7.86
N SER A 28 3.01 -13.55 6.63
CA SER A 28 2.65 -12.69 5.49
C SER A 28 1.14 -12.69 5.22
N TYR A 29 0.51 -13.87 5.18
CA TYR A 29 -0.92 -14.00 4.96
C TYR A 29 -1.74 -13.23 6.00
N ARG A 30 -1.45 -13.41 7.28
CA ARG A 30 -2.15 -12.69 8.36
C ARG A 30 -1.92 -11.19 8.28
N MET A 31 -0.69 -10.79 7.95
CA MET A 31 -0.33 -9.39 7.76
C MET A 31 -1.09 -8.73 6.60
N THR A 32 -1.34 -9.42 5.49
CA THR A 32 -2.00 -8.81 4.33
C THR A 32 -3.52 -8.97 4.33
N THR A 33 -4.08 -9.94 5.05
CA THR A 33 -5.50 -10.28 4.93
C THR A 33 -6.37 -10.01 6.16
N ASP A 34 -5.82 -10.05 7.39
CA ASP A 34 -6.65 -10.00 8.60
C ASP A 34 -7.07 -8.57 8.98
N GLN A 35 -6.22 -7.58 8.68
CA GLN A 35 -6.46 -6.18 9.08
C GLN A 35 -5.92 -5.19 8.03
N PRO A 36 -6.44 -5.18 6.79
CA PRO A 36 -5.92 -4.30 5.72
C PRO A 36 -6.03 -2.81 6.08
N VAL A 37 -7.04 -2.42 6.87
CA VAL A 37 -7.24 -1.03 7.36
C VAL A 37 -6.04 -0.52 8.17
N ARG A 38 -5.20 -1.38 8.75
CA ARG A 38 -3.97 -0.93 9.42
C ARG A 38 -3.03 -0.17 8.47
N PHE A 39 -3.02 -0.54 7.18
CA PHE A 39 -2.16 0.10 6.19
C PHE A 39 -2.68 1.50 5.83
N PHE A 40 -3.97 1.76 5.99
CA PHE A 40 -4.51 3.11 5.91
C PHE A 40 -3.96 3.99 7.04
N TRP A 41 -3.98 3.52 8.28
CA TRP A 41 -3.44 4.27 9.42
C TRP A 41 -1.94 4.52 9.29
N LEU A 42 -1.17 3.50 8.88
CA LEU A 42 0.27 3.64 8.63
C LEU A 42 0.58 4.57 7.45
N TRP A 43 -0.27 4.58 6.42
CA TRP A 43 -0.18 5.54 5.32
C TRP A 43 -0.42 6.97 5.83
N GLN A 44 -1.48 7.19 6.63
CA GLN A 44 -1.78 8.52 7.19
C GLN A 44 -0.64 9.03 8.07
N GLU A 45 -0.09 8.17 8.93
CA GLU A 45 1.06 8.50 9.78
C GLU A 45 2.28 8.90 8.95
N ALA A 46 2.65 8.09 7.95
CA ALA A 46 3.78 8.38 7.08
C ALA A 46 3.58 9.68 6.27
N MET A 47 2.37 9.95 5.78
CA MET A 47 2.05 11.20 5.09
C MET A 47 2.12 12.40 6.03
N ALA A 48 1.61 12.29 7.26
CA ALA A 48 1.72 13.34 8.25
C ALA A 48 3.18 13.67 8.57
N HIS A 49 4.02 12.63 8.73
CA HIS A 49 5.45 12.80 8.94
C HIS A 49 6.13 13.47 7.75
N ALA A 50 5.80 13.09 6.51
CA ALA A 50 6.35 13.73 5.31
C ALA A 50 6.05 15.24 5.30
N LEU A 51 4.80 15.62 5.54
CA LEU A 51 4.38 17.03 5.57
C LEU A 51 5.07 17.82 6.71
N LEU A 52 5.25 17.21 7.88
CA LEU A 52 5.96 17.84 9.00
C LEU A 52 7.44 18.07 8.67
N LEU A 53 8.10 17.06 8.08
CA LEU A 53 9.52 17.14 7.68
C LEU A 53 9.75 18.15 6.55
N GLU A 54 8.80 18.28 5.62
CA GLU A 54 8.83 19.33 4.58
C GLU A 54 8.73 20.74 5.18
N GLN A 55 7.96 20.92 6.24
CA GLN A 55 7.78 22.20 6.92
C GLN A 55 8.95 22.55 7.86
N GLN A 56 9.59 21.56 8.46
CA GLN A 56 10.65 21.71 9.46
C GLN A 56 12.04 21.43 8.90
N ALA A 57 12.31 21.88 7.67
CA ALA A 57 13.52 21.51 6.94
C ALA A 57 14.84 21.83 7.67
N ASP A 58 14.83 22.79 8.61
CA ASP A 58 16.01 23.30 9.34
C ASP A 58 16.00 23.04 10.86
N ASP A 59 14.96 22.42 11.44
CA ASP A 59 14.77 22.37 12.90
C ASP A 59 14.93 20.98 13.53
N GLY A 60 15.89 20.85 14.45
CA GLY A 60 15.81 20.01 15.66
C GLY A 60 15.66 18.49 15.51
N LEU A 61 15.72 17.94 14.29
CA LEU A 61 15.62 16.50 14.07
C LEU A 61 16.81 15.77 14.71
N PRO A 62 16.57 14.65 15.42
CA PRO A 62 17.65 13.79 15.87
C PRO A 62 18.53 13.40 14.69
N ASP A 63 19.84 13.36 14.89
CA ASP A 63 20.80 12.96 13.86
C ASP A 63 20.43 11.56 13.32
N GLN A 64 19.92 11.52 12.09
CA GLN A 64 19.64 10.28 11.32
C GLN A 64 20.80 9.96 10.36
N GLY A 65 21.99 10.50 10.60
CA GLY A 65 23.13 10.43 9.71
C GLY A 65 23.15 11.56 8.68
N GLU A 66 23.66 11.28 7.47
CA GLU A 66 23.90 12.29 6.41
C GLU A 66 22.63 12.75 5.65
N MET A 67 21.42 12.46 6.16
CA MET A 67 20.17 12.79 5.46
C MET A 67 19.57 14.11 5.93
N THR A 68 19.20 14.97 4.98
CA THR A 68 18.45 16.20 5.25
C THR A 68 16.99 15.88 5.62
N ALA A 69 16.31 16.81 6.29
CA ALA A 69 14.88 16.71 6.57
C ALA A 69 14.05 16.46 5.30
N LEU A 70 14.42 17.10 4.18
CA LEU A 70 13.76 16.89 2.89
C LEU A 70 13.98 15.47 2.33
N GLN A 71 15.16 14.89 2.52
CA GLN A 71 15.42 13.50 2.12
C GLN A 71 14.63 12.52 3.00
N LEU A 72 14.51 12.81 4.31
CA LEU A 72 13.67 12.03 5.21
C LEU A 72 12.18 12.18 4.86
N ALA A 73 11.72 13.36 4.44
CA ALA A 73 10.36 13.57 3.98
C ALA A 73 10.04 12.74 2.73
N GLU A 74 10.95 12.67 1.76
CA GLU A 74 10.78 11.80 0.60
C GLU A 74 10.79 10.32 1.00
N GLY A 75 11.59 9.93 2.00
CA GLY A 75 11.55 8.59 2.59
C GLY A 75 10.20 8.28 3.25
N ALA A 76 9.61 9.25 3.95
CA ALA A 76 8.27 9.14 4.52
C ALA A 76 7.19 9.03 3.43
N ARG A 77 7.28 9.81 2.33
CA ARG A 77 6.40 9.65 1.16
C ARG A 77 6.55 8.28 0.50
N ALA A 78 7.77 7.79 0.32
CA ALA A 78 8.02 6.45 -0.21
C ALA A 78 7.41 5.35 0.69
N THR A 79 7.49 5.54 2.00
CA THR A 79 6.86 4.65 3.00
C THR A 79 5.33 4.71 2.92
N ALA A 80 4.76 5.91 2.77
CA ALA A 80 3.33 6.07 2.53
C ALA A 80 2.90 5.34 1.25
N ARG A 81 3.59 5.55 0.12
CA ARG A 81 3.32 4.84 -1.14
C ARG A 81 3.31 3.33 -0.97
N PHE A 82 4.25 2.78 -0.19
CA PHE A 82 4.29 1.37 0.13
C PHE A 82 3.03 0.92 0.88
N PHE A 83 2.59 1.64 1.91
CA PHE A 83 1.36 1.30 2.63
C PHE A 83 0.09 1.48 1.80
N ALA A 84 0.02 2.50 0.95
CA ALA A 84 -1.07 2.66 -0.02
C ALA A 84 -1.14 1.45 -0.97
N PHE A 85 0.01 0.96 -1.44
CA PHE A 85 0.07 -0.26 -2.26
C PHE A 85 -0.37 -1.50 -1.48
N MET A 86 0.08 -1.67 -0.23
CA MET A 86 -0.33 -2.80 0.62
C MET A 86 -1.84 -2.78 0.93
N LEU A 87 -2.42 -1.59 1.12
CA LEU A 87 -3.86 -1.42 1.25
C LEU A 87 -4.57 -1.84 -0.05
N ALA A 88 -4.09 -1.35 -1.20
CA ALA A 88 -4.66 -1.65 -2.51
C ALA A 88 -4.64 -3.13 -2.87
N GLU A 89 -3.55 -3.84 -2.52
CA GLU A 89 -3.37 -5.27 -2.79
C GLU A 89 -4.46 -6.15 -2.19
N ALA A 90 -4.88 -5.86 -0.95
CA ALA A 90 -5.85 -6.68 -0.24
C ALA A 90 -7.29 -6.42 -0.75
N PRO A 91 -8.02 -7.43 -1.26
CA PRO A 91 -9.40 -7.22 -1.73
C PRO A 91 -10.32 -6.68 -0.64
N ALA A 92 -11.19 -5.74 -1.00
CA ALA A 92 -12.14 -5.16 -0.05
C ALA A 92 -13.29 -6.13 0.25
N ARG A 93 -13.21 -6.84 1.37
CA ARG A 93 -14.27 -7.75 1.84
C ARG A 93 -15.40 -7.05 2.61
N LYS A 94 -15.20 -5.77 2.98
CA LYS A 94 -16.12 -4.95 3.76
C LYS A 94 -16.08 -3.52 3.25
N THR A 95 -17.16 -2.77 3.44
CA THR A 95 -17.27 -1.36 3.05
C THR A 95 -16.14 -0.51 3.65
N GLU A 96 -15.78 -0.72 4.92
CA GLU A 96 -14.67 -0.01 5.58
C GLU A 96 -13.33 -0.15 4.84
N HIS A 97 -13.03 -1.34 4.29
CA HIS A 97 -11.80 -1.55 3.53
C HIS A 97 -11.82 -0.75 2.23
N PHE A 98 -12.99 -0.69 1.59
CA PHE A 98 -13.19 0.04 0.35
C PHE A 98 -13.13 1.55 0.56
N GLU A 99 -13.76 2.05 1.63
CA GLU A 99 -13.68 3.46 2.06
C GLU A 99 -12.24 3.90 2.31
N ALA A 100 -11.45 3.08 3.00
CA ALA A 100 -10.03 3.37 3.22
C ALA A 100 -9.25 3.54 1.91
N LYS A 101 -9.54 2.71 0.88
CA LYS A 101 -8.91 2.85 -0.45
C LYS A 101 -9.36 4.14 -1.15
N ILE A 102 -10.65 4.50 -1.08
CA ILE A 102 -11.18 5.77 -1.60
C ILE A 102 -10.42 6.94 -1.01
N MET A 103 -10.29 6.99 0.32
CA MET A 103 -9.62 8.09 1.01
C MET A 103 -8.14 8.24 0.58
N VAL A 104 -7.42 7.13 0.44
CA VAL A 104 -6.03 7.16 -0.06
C VAL A 104 -5.97 7.65 -1.50
N TYR A 105 -6.81 7.11 -2.38
CA TYR A 105 -6.84 7.52 -3.78
C TYR A 105 -7.17 8.99 -3.92
N GLU A 106 -8.21 9.50 -3.24
CA GLU A 106 -8.58 10.90 -3.30
C GLU A 106 -7.43 11.80 -2.85
N ALA A 107 -6.78 11.49 -1.72
CA ALA A 107 -5.65 12.26 -1.24
C ALA A 107 -4.48 12.28 -2.23
N MET A 108 -4.17 11.16 -2.90
CA MET A 108 -3.10 11.09 -3.88
C MET A 108 -3.48 11.70 -5.24
N ALA A 109 -4.75 11.62 -5.63
CA ALA A 109 -5.24 12.10 -6.92
C ALA A 109 -5.28 13.63 -7.02
N PHE A 110 -5.25 14.34 -5.89
CA PHE A 110 -5.16 15.80 -5.84
C PHE A 110 -3.74 16.34 -5.62
N ASP A 111 -2.75 15.49 -5.38
CA ASP A 111 -1.33 15.89 -5.30
C ASP A 111 -0.67 15.67 -6.68
N GLU A 112 -0.66 16.72 -7.51
CA GLU A 112 -0.06 16.67 -8.86
C GLU A 112 1.41 16.26 -8.83
N ALA A 113 2.14 16.69 -7.80
CA ALA A 113 3.55 16.38 -7.65
C ALA A 113 3.75 14.90 -7.28
N GLU A 114 2.85 14.32 -6.49
CA GLU A 114 2.82 12.89 -6.20
C GLU A 114 2.46 12.06 -7.43
N ILE A 115 1.46 12.48 -8.22
CA ILE A 115 1.09 11.82 -9.49
C ILE A 115 2.28 11.78 -10.47
N ALA A 116 3.06 12.86 -10.54
CA ALA A 116 4.23 12.91 -11.42
C ALA A 116 5.37 11.99 -10.95
N ARG A 117 5.45 11.69 -9.64
CA ARG A 117 6.55 10.91 -9.02
C ARG A 117 6.28 9.41 -8.97
N THR A 118 5.02 8.98 -8.91
CA THR A 118 4.69 7.56 -8.72
C THR A 118 3.43 7.12 -9.45
N HIS A 119 3.37 5.84 -9.79
CA HIS A 119 2.16 5.18 -10.30
C HIS A 119 1.23 4.65 -9.19
N THR A 120 1.59 4.81 -7.91
CA THR A 120 0.80 4.27 -6.78
C THR A 120 -0.66 4.70 -6.83
N ALA A 121 -0.97 5.97 -7.15
CA ALA A 121 -2.35 6.45 -7.25
C ALA A 121 -3.17 5.65 -8.30
N LEU A 122 -2.57 5.37 -9.47
CA LEU A 122 -3.21 4.58 -10.54
C LEU A 122 -3.42 3.13 -10.12
N MET A 123 -2.48 2.55 -9.36
CA MET A 123 -2.60 1.20 -8.84
C MET A 123 -3.71 1.09 -7.80
N VAL A 124 -3.81 2.07 -6.89
CA VAL A 124 -4.90 2.17 -5.91
C VAL A 124 -6.24 2.33 -6.63
N GLU A 125 -6.31 3.20 -7.64
CA GLU A 125 -7.51 3.39 -8.46
C GLU A 125 -7.97 2.07 -9.11
N ALA A 126 -7.04 1.35 -9.74
CA ALA A 126 -7.35 0.09 -10.40
C ALA A 126 -7.90 -0.96 -9.41
N ALA A 127 -7.31 -1.05 -8.22
CA ALA A 127 -7.79 -1.91 -7.15
C ALA A 127 -9.19 -1.51 -6.68
N MET A 128 -9.43 -0.20 -6.47
CA MET A 128 -10.77 0.31 -6.13
C MET A 128 -11.82 -0.03 -7.18
N GLN A 129 -11.52 0.16 -8.46
CA GLN A 129 -12.46 -0.17 -9.53
C GLN A 129 -12.79 -1.68 -9.54
N GLN A 130 -11.81 -2.53 -9.24
CA GLN A 130 -12.06 -3.97 -9.09
C GLN A 130 -12.95 -4.28 -7.88
N ASP A 131 -12.61 -3.75 -6.71
CA ASP A 131 -13.37 -3.96 -5.47
C ASP A 131 -14.82 -3.44 -5.60
N ALA A 132 -15.01 -2.28 -6.23
CA ALA A 132 -16.32 -1.71 -6.48
C ALA A 132 -17.20 -2.67 -7.29
N ARG A 133 -16.64 -3.26 -8.36
CA ARG A 133 -17.34 -4.26 -9.18
C ARG A 133 -17.71 -5.49 -8.36
N GLU A 134 -16.80 -5.99 -7.53
CA GLU A 134 -17.05 -7.17 -6.69
C GLU A 134 -18.11 -6.91 -5.60
N LEU A 135 -18.15 -5.69 -5.07
CA LEU A 135 -19.13 -5.25 -4.06
C LEU A 135 -20.45 -4.77 -4.67
N GLY A 136 -20.57 -4.71 -6.00
CA GLY A 136 -21.77 -4.18 -6.67
C GLY A 136 -21.97 -2.66 -6.49
N ILE A 137 -20.88 -1.92 -6.24
CA ILE A 137 -20.86 -0.47 -6.07
C ILE A 137 -20.53 0.19 -7.41
N ASN A 138 -21.31 1.19 -7.81
CA ASN A 138 -20.99 2.01 -8.98
C ASN A 138 -20.14 3.20 -8.56
N LEU A 139 -18.88 3.23 -8.99
CA LEU A 139 -18.01 4.40 -8.87
C LEU A 139 -18.23 5.35 -10.06
N SER A 140 -18.38 6.64 -9.78
CA SER A 140 -18.41 7.69 -10.80
C SER A 140 -17.42 8.79 -10.45
N LYS A 141 -16.60 9.21 -11.41
CA LYS A 141 -15.78 10.43 -11.26
C LYS A 141 -16.69 11.65 -11.39
N ILE A 142 -16.66 12.51 -10.39
CA ILE A 142 -17.31 13.82 -10.46
C ILE A 142 -16.28 14.79 -11.06
N PRO A 143 -16.58 15.48 -12.17
CA PRO A 143 -15.69 16.49 -12.70
C PRO A 143 -15.43 17.57 -11.64
N VAL A 144 -14.16 17.84 -11.36
CA VAL A 144 -13.78 18.99 -10.54
C VAL A 144 -13.70 20.19 -11.48
N GLU A 145 -14.56 21.20 -11.26
CA GLU A 145 -14.53 22.41 -12.07
C GLU A 145 -13.18 23.13 -11.89
N PRO A 146 -12.51 23.59 -12.98
CA PRO A 146 -11.30 24.36 -12.86
C PRO A 146 -11.61 25.69 -12.15
N GLY A 147 -11.22 25.81 -10.88
CA GLY A 147 -11.46 26.99 -10.04
C GLY A 147 -12.34 26.75 -8.82
N GLY A 148 -12.91 25.56 -8.65
CA GLY A 148 -13.57 25.18 -7.40
C GLY A 148 -12.53 24.89 -6.32
N SER A 149 -12.32 25.83 -5.38
CA SER A 149 -11.60 25.52 -4.14
C SER A 149 -12.19 24.25 -3.51
N PRO A 150 -11.38 23.27 -3.07
CA PRO A 150 -11.86 22.16 -2.28
C PRO A 150 -12.07 22.63 -0.83
N SER A 151 -12.89 23.66 -0.63
CA SER A 151 -13.42 23.99 0.69
C SER A 151 -14.73 23.24 0.86
N ARG A 152 -14.61 21.99 1.31
CA ARG A 152 -15.56 21.45 2.27
C ARG A 152 -14.77 20.99 3.48
N HIS A 153 -14.42 21.95 4.34
CA HIS A 153 -14.53 21.93 5.80
C HIS A 153 -14.24 23.33 6.33
#